data_AF-A0A434A0Q9-F1
#
_entry.id   AF-A0A434A0Q9-F1
#
_cell.length_a   1.000
_cell.length_b   1.000
_cell.length_c   1.000
_cell.angle_alpha   90.00
_cell.angle_beta   90.00
_cell.angle_gamma   90.00
#
_symmetry.space_group_name_H-M   'P 1'
#
loop_
_entity.id
_entity.type
_entity.pdbx_description
1 polymer ?
#
loop_
_entity_poly.entity_id
_entity_poly.type
_entity_poly.pdbx_seq_one_letter_code
_entity_poly.pdbx_strand_id
1 'polypeptide(L)'
;MDIDNLLQRNILGGQEYEPLFPRVSCDKTKLGNGNTFDTVRMIKEMVIKYNHQTKEVAKVLQKSSLKETCDKIYWFLYNHIQYKADGLEQNLRSPACAFRQRVSGVDCKTYSIFASCLLANMGIRHYIRQIKQPSFRPDLYTHVYVIVPLNQETGDIKDGYFIIDGTTSNNREPIYTMAHDTEVNLPHYGLNAPTAKGKRKTIATKTKTVAKESNKPLLLGIGALLGGLFLFGKSNK
;
A
#
# COMPACT_ATOMS: atom_id res chain seq x y z
N MET A 1 23.08 19.73 -22.16
CA MET A 1 22.18 18.86 -22.92
C MET A 1 21.22 18.27 -21.91
N ASP A 2 19.92 18.53 -22.05
CA ASP A 2 18.93 18.03 -21.10
C ASP A 2 18.88 16.50 -21.18
N ILE A 3 19.18 15.81 -20.07
CA ILE A 3 19.22 14.34 -20.01
C ILE A 3 17.86 13.76 -20.45
N ASP A 4 16.77 14.49 -20.19
CA ASP A 4 15.42 14.10 -20.59
C ASP A 4 15.28 13.96 -22.12
N ASN A 5 15.97 14.78 -22.92
CA ASN A 5 15.93 14.68 -24.38
C ASN A 5 16.61 13.41 -24.91
N LEU A 6 17.58 12.86 -24.18
CA LEU A 6 18.22 11.58 -24.54
C LEU A 6 17.35 10.37 -24.17
N LEU A 7 16.37 10.57 -23.28
CA LEU A 7 15.47 9.53 -22.77
C LEU A 7 14.08 9.56 -23.40
N GLN A 8 13.77 10.62 -24.17
CA GLN A 8 12.57 10.73 -25.00
C GLN A 8 12.50 9.57 -25.99
N ARG A 9 11.34 8.91 -26.05
CA ARG A 9 11.07 7.77 -26.93
C ARG A 9 9.74 7.95 -27.65
N ASN A 10 9.63 7.34 -28.82
CA ASN A 10 8.35 7.29 -29.55
C ASN A 10 7.43 6.27 -28.87
N ILE A 11 6.61 6.73 -27.93
CA ILE A 11 5.59 5.89 -27.29
C ILE A 11 4.45 5.60 -28.25
N LEU A 12 3.85 4.41 -28.11
CA LEU A 12 2.63 4.03 -28.81
C LEU A 12 1.44 4.89 -28.35
N GLY A 13 0.35 4.79 -29.12
CA GLY A 13 -0.97 5.23 -28.68
C GLY A 13 -1.40 4.56 -27.37
N GLY A 14 -2.61 4.78 -26.90
CA GLY A 14 -3.09 4.11 -25.69
C GLY A 14 -4.60 4.12 -25.56
N GLN A 15 -5.29 4.47 -26.65
CA GLN A 15 -6.72 4.70 -26.72
C GLN A 15 -7.51 3.44 -26.33
N GLU A 16 -6.94 2.25 -26.54
CA GLU A 16 -7.49 0.97 -26.12
C GLU A 16 -7.49 0.78 -24.58
N TYR A 17 -6.58 1.47 -23.88
CA TYR A 17 -6.45 1.39 -22.42
C TYR A 17 -7.11 2.58 -21.69
N GLU A 18 -7.24 3.73 -22.34
CA GLU A 18 -7.83 4.95 -21.75
C GLU A 18 -9.19 4.70 -21.06
N PRO A 19 -10.14 3.96 -21.64
CA PRO A 19 -11.44 3.69 -21.02
C PRO A 19 -11.36 2.78 -19.79
N LEU A 20 -10.25 2.07 -19.60
CA LEU A 20 -10.05 1.12 -18.50
C LEU A 20 -9.58 1.80 -17.21
N PHE A 21 -9.20 3.08 -17.27
CA PHE A 21 -8.81 3.88 -16.11
C PHE A 21 -9.96 4.77 -15.63
N PRO A 22 -10.10 5.00 -14.31
CA PRO A 22 -10.99 6.04 -13.82
C PRO A 22 -10.46 7.42 -14.19
N ARG A 23 -11.38 8.38 -14.36
CA ARG A 23 -11.00 9.79 -14.54
C ARG A 23 -10.41 10.35 -13.25
N VAL A 24 -9.29 11.06 -13.37
CA VAL A 24 -8.59 11.71 -12.25
C VAL A 24 -8.18 13.12 -12.63
N SER A 25 -8.18 14.07 -11.68
CA SER A 25 -7.75 15.45 -11.92
C SER A 25 -6.22 15.63 -12.00
N CYS A 26 -5.45 14.70 -11.41
CA CYS A 26 -3.99 14.79 -11.25
C CYS A 26 -3.52 15.96 -10.36
N ASP A 27 -4.38 16.45 -9.47
CA ASP A 27 -4.00 17.52 -8.54
C ASP A 27 -2.97 17.03 -7.53
N LYS A 28 -1.99 17.89 -7.22
CA LYS A 28 -0.94 17.59 -6.24
C LYS A 28 -1.55 17.55 -4.84
N THR A 29 -1.36 16.44 -4.15
CA THR A 29 -1.61 16.33 -2.70
C THR A 29 -0.28 16.18 -1.98
N LYS A 30 -0.09 16.87 -0.85
CA LYS A 30 1.14 16.76 -0.06
C LYS A 30 1.23 15.35 0.56
N LEU A 31 2.27 14.59 0.22
CA LEU A 31 2.51 13.23 0.72
C LEU A 31 3.51 13.18 1.90
N GLY A 32 3.74 14.30 2.59
CA GLY A 32 4.73 14.43 3.67
C GLY A 32 6.12 14.89 3.18
N ASN A 33 7.09 14.95 4.08
CA ASN A 33 8.50 15.21 3.76
C ASN A 33 9.21 13.84 3.72
N GLY A 34 9.90 13.49 2.62
CA GLY A 34 10.40 12.11 2.40
C GLY A 34 11.92 11.92 2.50
N ASN A 35 12.33 10.92 3.28
CA ASN A 35 13.66 10.29 3.29
C ASN A 35 13.69 9.13 2.27
N THR A 36 14.86 8.57 1.95
CA THR A 36 14.95 7.40 1.05
C THR A 36 14.15 6.19 1.55
N PHE A 37 14.19 5.88 2.86
CA PHE A 37 13.38 4.78 3.44
C PHE A 37 11.87 5.08 3.44
N ASP A 38 11.47 6.34 3.33
CA ASP A 38 10.07 6.68 3.12
C ASP A 38 9.59 6.33 1.70
N THR A 39 10.50 6.20 0.73
CA THR A 39 10.12 5.98 -0.67
C THR A 39 9.37 4.67 -0.86
N VAL A 40 9.88 3.54 -0.34
CA VAL A 40 9.18 2.24 -0.48
C VAL A 40 7.88 2.21 0.33
N ARG A 41 7.89 2.79 1.52
CA ARG A 41 6.69 2.93 2.35
C ARG A 41 5.61 3.68 1.59
N MET A 42 5.95 4.82 0.97
CA MET A 42 5.04 5.61 0.16
C MET A 42 4.60 4.86 -1.11
N ILE A 43 5.47 4.10 -1.77
CA ILE A 43 5.08 3.24 -2.89
C ILE A 43 4.01 2.24 -2.44
N LYS A 44 4.22 1.55 -1.31
CA LYS A 44 3.24 0.61 -0.76
C LYS A 44 1.91 1.29 -0.41
N GLU A 45 1.94 2.46 0.22
CA GLU A 45 0.75 3.25 0.51
C GLU A 45 0.00 3.64 -0.77
N MET A 46 0.72 4.06 -1.81
CA MET A 46 0.15 4.39 -3.12
C MET A 46 -0.48 3.16 -3.78
N VAL A 47 0.15 1.98 -3.69
CA VAL A 47 -0.38 0.73 -4.24
C VAL A 47 -1.66 0.31 -3.51
N ILE A 48 -1.65 0.33 -2.17
CA ILE A 48 -2.85 0.01 -1.37
C ILE A 48 -4.00 0.97 -1.72
N LYS A 49 -3.70 2.26 -1.85
CA LYS A 49 -4.70 3.29 -2.14
C LYS A 49 -5.25 3.23 -3.55
N TYR A 50 -4.41 2.95 -4.56
CA TYR A 50 -4.75 3.16 -5.97
C TYR A 50 -4.76 1.90 -6.84
N ASN A 51 -4.52 0.69 -6.30
CA ASN A 51 -4.58 -0.54 -7.10
C ASN A 51 -5.93 -0.70 -7.84
N HIS A 52 -7.04 -0.24 -7.27
CA HIS A 52 -8.35 -0.33 -7.91
C HIS A 52 -8.38 0.35 -9.31
N GLN A 53 -7.50 1.32 -9.57
CA GLN A 53 -7.42 2.03 -10.85
C GLN A 53 -6.91 1.16 -12.00
N THR A 54 -6.21 0.06 -11.71
CA THR A 54 -5.63 -0.83 -12.71
C THR A 54 -6.41 -2.13 -12.88
N LYS A 55 -7.57 -2.29 -12.22
CA LYS A 55 -8.33 -3.55 -12.18
C LYS A 55 -8.70 -4.06 -13.58
N GLU A 56 -9.25 -3.20 -14.44
CA GLU A 56 -9.66 -3.60 -15.79
C GLU A 56 -8.46 -3.77 -16.73
N VAL A 57 -7.42 -2.97 -16.55
CA VAL A 57 -6.16 -3.09 -17.32
C VAL A 57 -5.46 -4.39 -16.99
N ALA A 58 -5.45 -4.80 -15.72
CA ALA A 58 -4.85 -6.05 -15.29
C ALA A 58 -5.47 -7.25 -16.02
N LYS A 59 -6.79 -7.30 -16.18
CA LYS A 59 -7.47 -8.38 -16.93
C LYS A 59 -6.99 -8.48 -18.38
N VAL A 60 -6.70 -7.34 -19.03
CA VAL A 60 -6.22 -7.29 -20.43
C VAL A 60 -4.76 -7.72 -20.54
N LEU A 61 -3.93 -7.34 -19.56
CA LEU A 61 -2.49 -7.60 -19.59
C LEU A 61 -2.11 -9.00 -19.09
N GLN A 62 -2.94 -9.63 -18.23
CA GLN A 62 -2.68 -10.97 -17.71
C GLN A 62 -2.65 -12.02 -18.84
N LYS A 63 -1.68 -12.93 -18.76
CA LYS A 63 -1.45 -14.02 -19.73
C LYS A 63 -1.49 -15.38 -19.05
N SER A 64 -1.36 -16.44 -19.85
CA SER A 64 -1.35 -17.83 -19.42
C SER A 64 -0.20 -18.16 -18.49
N SER A 65 0.97 -17.57 -18.71
CA SER A 65 2.16 -17.81 -17.88
C SER A 65 2.59 -16.56 -17.12
N LEU A 66 3.31 -16.79 -16.02
CA LEU A 66 3.92 -15.71 -15.22
C LEU A 66 4.90 -14.87 -16.07
N LYS A 67 5.71 -15.53 -16.89
CA LYS A 67 6.66 -14.88 -17.79
C LYS A 67 5.97 -13.97 -18.78
N GLU A 68 5.00 -14.48 -19.54
CA GLU A 68 4.26 -13.69 -20.53
C GLU A 68 3.51 -12.53 -19.89
N THR A 69 3.00 -12.71 -18.66
CA THR A 69 2.35 -11.65 -17.90
C THR A 69 3.35 -10.54 -17.55
N CYS A 70 4.52 -10.89 -17.01
CA CYS A 70 5.57 -9.92 -16.68
C CYS A 70 6.06 -9.19 -17.93
N ASP A 71 6.32 -9.93 -19.02
CA ASP A 71 6.75 -9.37 -20.30
C ASP A 71 5.68 -8.42 -20.87
N LYS A 72 4.40 -8.77 -20.76
CA LYS A 72 3.30 -7.92 -21.25
C LYS A 72 3.12 -6.66 -20.41
N ILE A 73 3.28 -6.74 -19.08
CA ILE A 73 3.28 -5.57 -18.20
C ILE A 73 4.45 -4.65 -18.53
N TYR A 74 5.67 -5.20 -18.64
CA TYR A 74 6.84 -4.43 -19.05
C TYR A 74 6.61 -3.75 -20.41
N TRP A 75 6.15 -4.51 -21.40
CA TRP A 75 5.86 -3.99 -22.74
C TRP A 75 4.85 -2.84 -22.67
N PHE A 76 3.77 -2.98 -21.89
CA PHE A 76 2.78 -1.93 -21.73
C PHE A 76 3.38 -0.66 -21.11
N LEU A 77 4.11 -0.80 -20.00
CA LEU A 77 4.73 0.33 -19.32
C LEU A 77 5.76 1.03 -20.20
N TYR A 78 6.65 0.26 -20.84
CA TYR A 78 7.70 0.79 -21.68
C TYR A 78 7.14 1.49 -22.93
N ASN A 79 6.21 0.85 -23.64
CA ASN A 79 5.77 1.36 -24.93
C ASN A 79 4.71 2.45 -24.84
N HIS A 80 3.94 2.54 -23.75
CA HIS A 80 2.80 3.47 -23.68
C HIS A 80 3.06 4.70 -22.80
N ILE A 81 4.14 4.70 -22.02
CA ILE A 81 4.44 5.75 -21.04
C ILE A 81 5.86 6.25 -21.28
N GLN A 82 6.07 7.57 -21.27
CA GLN A 82 7.37 8.20 -21.41
C GLN A 82 8.12 8.12 -20.07
N TYR A 83 9.43 7.86 -20.10
CA TYR A 83 10.26 8.02 -18.92
C TYR A 83 10.69 9.49 -18.78
N LYS A 84 10.62 10.01 -17.56
CA LYS A 84 11.15 11.32 -17.19
C LYS A 84 11.76 11.21 -15.80
N ALA A 85 13.06 11.50 -15.69
CA ALA A 85 13.73 11.46 -14.40
C ALA A 85 13.15 12.53 -13.47
N ASP A 86 13.16 12.26 -12.16
CA ASP A 86 12.70 13.26 -11.20
C ASP A 86 13.63 14.48 -11.20
N GLY A 87 13.02 15.67 -11.14
CA GLY A 87 13.72 16.94 -10.89
C GLY A 87 13.77 17.26 -9.39
N LEU A 88 13.66 18.55 -9.06
CA LEU A 88 13.60 19.02 -7.66
C LEU A 88 12.35 18.50 -6.92
N GLU A 89 11.22 18.35 -7.62
CA GLU A 89 9.99 17.77 -7.09
C GLU A 89 9.91 16.28 -7.42
N GLN A 90 9.81 15.44 -6.39
CA GLN A 90 9.61 13.99 -6.52
C GLN A 90 8.10 13.70 -6.52
N ASN A 91 7.51 13.33 -7.66
CA ASN A 91 6.06 13.20 -7.80
C ASN A 91 5.62 11.74 -7.91
N LEU A 92 5.09 11.16 -6.83
CA LEU A 92 4.45 9.85 -6.89
C LEU A 92 3.06 9.96 -7.51
N ARG A 93 2.87 9.36 -8.69
CA ARG A 93 1.57 9.38 -9.39
C ARG A 93 0.83 8.07 -9.18
N SER A 94 -0.49 8.16 -9.07
CA SER A 94 -1.37 6.99 -9.19
C SER A 94 -1.39 6.46 -10.63
N PRO A 95 -1.74 5.19 -10.88
CA PRO A 95 -1.75 4.62 -12.23
C PRO A 95 -2.60 5.40 -13.24
N ALA A 96 -3.81 5.83 -12.87
CA ALA A 96 -4.66 6.62 -13.76
C ALA A 96 -4.03 7.99 -14.08
N CYS A 97 -3.35 8.61 -13.11
CA CYS A 97 -2.68 9.88 -13.35
C CYS A 97 -1.43 9.70 -14.22
N ALA A 98 -0.64 8.65 -13.96
CA ALA A 98 0.52 8.28 -14.77
C ALA A 98 0.12 8.03 -16.22
N PHE A 99 -0.98 7.31 -16.46
CA PHE A 99 -1.47 7.05 -17.81
C PHE A 99 -2.04 8.31 -18.49
N ARG A 100 -2.78 9.16 -17.76
CA ARG A 100 -3.22 10.46 -18.26
C ARG A 100 -2.06 11.36 -18.67
N GLN A 101 -0.97 11.33 -17.91
CA GLN A 101 0.25 12.11 -18.13
C GLN A 101 1.33 11.36 -18.93
N ARG A 102 0.96 10.26 -19.59
CA ARG A 102 1.91 9.32 -20.20
C ARG A 102 2.87 9.95 -21.20
N VAL A 103 2.44 11.01 -21.90
CA VAL A 103 3.26 11.73 -22.90
C VAL A 103 4.30 12.63 -22.22
N SER A 104 3.94 13.31 -21.12
CA SER A 104 4.88 14.16 -20.37
C SER A 104 5.92 13.36 -19.58
N GLY A 105 5.62 12.09 -19.33
CA GLY A 105 6.52 11.13 -18.71
C GLY A 105 6.44 11.07 -17.18
N VAL A 106 6.98 9.97 -16.66
CA VAL A 106 6.96 9.63 -15.23
C VAL A 106 8.30 9.01 -14.79
N ASP A 107 8.56 9.05 -13.49
CA ASP A 107 9.77 8.55 -12.84
C ASP A 107 9.71 7.05 -12.48
N CYS A 108 10.85 6.50 -12.04
CA CYS A 108 11.00 5.08 -11.67
C CYS A 108 10.06 4.63 -10.54
N LYS A 109 9.73 5.52 -9.60
CA LYS A 109 8.83 5.21 -8.47
C LYS A 109 7.40 5.08 -8.98
N THR A 110 6.99 5.96 -9.87
CA THR A 110 5.69 5.89 -10.53
C THR A 110 5.56 4.63 -11.39
N TYR A 111 6.58 4.25 -12.16
CA TYR A 111 6.61 2.96 -12.86
C TYR A 111 6.42 1.78 -11.91
N SER A 112 7.12 1.80 -10.77
CA SER A 112 7.03 0.75 -9.75
C SER A 112 5.63 0.66 -9.12
N ILE A 113 5.00 1.80 -8.81
CA ILE A 113 3.61 1.86 -8.32
C ILE A 113 2.66 1.25 -9.35
N PHE A 114 2.83 1.59 -10.63
CA PHE A 114 1.96 1.09 -11.69
C PHE A 114 2.08 -0.42 -11.87
N ALA A 115 3.31 -0.93 -12.01
CA ALA A 115 3.57 -2.37 -12.11
C ALA A 115 3.01 -3.13 -10.89
N SER A 116 3.26 -2.62 -9.69
CA SER A 116 2.79 -3.22 -8.44
C SER A 116 1.26 -3.24 -8.33
N CYS A 117 0.58 -2.16 -8.72
CA CYS A 117 -0.89 -2.13 -8.79
C CYS A 117 -1.44 -3.20 -9.75
N LEU A 118 -0.83 -3.37 -10.93
CA LEU A 118 -1.24 -4.39 -11.90
C LEU A 118 -1.08 -5.81 -11.32
N LEU A 119 0.10 -6.12 -10.78
CA LEU A 119 0.40 -7.44 -10.20
C LEU A 119 -0.48 -7.75 -8.99
N ALA A 120 -0.74 -6.75 -8.14
CA ALA A 120 -1.61 -6.90 -6.98
C ALA A 120 -3.05 -7.26 -7.38
N ASN A 121 -3.57 -6.69 -8.48
CA ASN A 121 -4.90 -7.07 -9.00
C ASN A 121 -4.92 -8.49 -9.59
N MET A 122 -3.78 -9.00 -10.05
CA MET A 122 -3.65 -10.36 -10.59
C MET A 122 -3.37 -11.40 -9.50
N GLY A 123 -3.19 -10.99 -8.24
CA GLY A 123 -2.80 -11.87 -7.14
C GLY A 123 -1.37 -12.41 -7.25
N ILE A 124 -0.49 -11.71 -8.00
CA ILE A 124 0.89 -12.12 -8.22
C ILE A 124 1.77 -11.51 -7.13
N ARG A 125 2.48 -12.36 -6.38
CA ARG A 125 3.48 -11.97 -5.38
C ARG A 125 4.65 -11.27 -6.06
N HIS A 126 5.08 -10.15 -5.49
CA HIS A 126 6.15 -9.33 -6.05
C HIS A 126 6.78 -8.43 -4.97
N TYR A 127 7.95 -7.90 -5.30
CA TYR A 127 8.75 -7.04 -4.42
C TYR A 127 9.09 -5.74 -5.13
N ILE A 128 9.15 -4.65 -4.36
CA ILE A 128 9.81 -3.43 -4.77
C ILE A 128 11.29 -3.60 -4.46
N ARG A 129 12.14 -3.55 -5.50
CA ARG A 129 13.61 -3.59 -5.37
C ARG A 129 14.15 -2.17 -5.48
N GLN A 130 14.90 -1.75 -4.47
CA GLN A 130 15.69 -0.52 -4.53
C GLN A 130 17.16 -0.88 -4.72
N ILE A 131 17.88 -0.13 -5.56
CA ILE A 131 19.31 -0.35 -5.78
C ILE A 131 20.15 0.91 -5.58
N LYS A 132 21.40 0.71 -5.16
CA LYS A 132 22.47 1.71 -5.25
C LYS A 132 23.26 1.46 -6.52
N GLN A 133 23.33 2.47 -7.39
CA GLN A 133 24.08 2.38 -8.64
C GLN A 133 25.52 2.84 -8.44
N PRO A 134 26.53 2.17 -9.03
CA PRO A 134 27.94 2.46 -8.79
C PRO A 134 28.36 3.88 -9.22
N SER A 135 27.76 4.42 -10.27
CA SER A 135 28.20 5.68 -10.89
C SER A 135 27.30 6.88 -10.59
N PHE A 136 26.16 6.68 -9.94
CA PHE A 136 25.17 7.74 -9.70
C PHE A 136 24.74 7.75 -8.24
N ARG A 137 25.25 8.74 -7.47
CA ARG A 137 25.11 8.87 -6.01
C ARG A 137 25.22 7.51 -5.28
N PRO A 138 26.40 6.87 -5.32
CA PRO A 138 26.58 5.47 -4.93
C PRO A 138 26.25 5.15 -3.48
N ASP A 139 26.19 6.17 -2.62
CA ASP A 139 25.81 6.00 -1.21
C ASP A 139 24.29 5.96 -0.97
N LEU A 140 23.48 6.34 -1.98
CA LEU A 140 22.03 6.44 -1.90
C LEU A 140 21.35 5.39 -2.78
N TYR A 141 20.13 4.98 -2.39
CA TYR A 141 19.26 4.26 -3.33
C TYR A 141 18.79 5.24 -4.40
N THR A 142 19.13 4.96 -5.65
CA THR A 142 18.91 5.88 -6.78
C THR A 142 17.95 5.34 -7.82
N HIS A 143 17.65 4.05 -7.79
CA HIS A 143 16.70 3.44 -8.71
C HIS A 143 15.80 2.42 -8.00
N VAL A 144 14.58 2.30 -8.50
CA VAL A 144 13.56 1.40 -7.96
C VAL A 144 12.73 0.80 -9.09
N TYR A 145 12.44 -0.49 -8.98
CA TYR A 145 11.65 -1.26 -9.94
C TYR A 145 11.01 -2.47 -9.23
N VAL A 146 10.26 -3.28 -9.99
CA VAL A 146 9.58 -4.46 -9.45
C VAL A 146 10.30 -5.73 -9.86
N ILE A 147 10.42 -6.67 -8.93
CA ILE A 147 10.82 -8.05 -9.20
C ILE A 147 9.69 -9.02 -8.82
N VAL A 148 9.57 -10.11 -9.56
CA VAL A 148 8.52 -11.12 -9.42
C VAL A 148 9.18 -12.49 -9.26
N PRO A 149 9.14 -13.14 -8.06
CA PRO A 149 9.78 -14.44 -7.85
C PRO A 149 9.18 -15.51 -8.77
N LEU A 150 10.00 -16.45 -9.25
CA LEU A 150 9.50 -17.57 -10.05
C LEU A 150 8.61 -18.48 -9.22
N ASN A 151 8.98 -18.70 -7.96
CA ASN A 151 8.18 -19.47 -7.02
C ASN A 151 7.18 -18.55 -6.29
N GLN A 152 5.93 -18.55 -6.76
CA GLN A 152 4.86 -17.70 -6.21
C GLN A 152 4.31 -18.21 -4.87
N GLU A 153 4.56 -19.48 -4.53
CA GLU A 153 4.12 -20.07 -3.26
C GLU A 153 5.05 -19.66 -2.12
N THR A 154 6.38 -19.82 -2.31
CA THR A 154 7.38 -19.47 -1.30
C THR A 154 7.74 -17.99 -1.34
N GLY A 155 7.74 -17.38 -2.53
CA GLY A 155 8.27 -16.05 -2.76
C GLY A 155 9.80 -15.97 -2.70
N ASP A 156 10.52 -17.11 -2.65
CA ASP A 156 11.98 -17.09 -2.55
C ASP A 156 12.61 -16.63 -3.89
N ILE A 157 13.19 -15.43 -3.87
CA ILE A 157 13.87 -14.85 -5.03
C ILE A 157 15.16 -15.61 -5.40
N LYS A 158 15.69 -16.49 -4.53
CA LYS A 158 16.85 -17.34 -4.84
C LYS A 158 16.52 -18.40 -5.89
N ASP A 159 15.24 -18.80 -6.00
CA ASP A 159 14.76 -19.67 -7.08
C ASP A 159 14.74 -18.97 -8.44
N GLY A 160 15.03 -17.67 -8.46
CA GLY A 160 14.99 -16.79 -9.63
C GLY A 160 13.81 -15.83 -9.60
N TYR A 161 13.84 -14.83 -10.48
CA TYR A 161 12.79 -13.83 -10.60
C TYR A 161 12.74 -13.20 -12.00
N PHE A 162 11.57 -12.66 -12.35
CA PHE A 162 11.41 -11.73 -13.45
C PHE A 162 11.55 -10.29 -12.97
N ILE A 163 11.88 -9.39 -13.89
CA ILE A 163 12.05 -7.97 -13.65
C ILE A 163 10.96 -7.23 -14.41
N ILE A 164 10.46 -6.14 -13.84
CA ILE A 164 9.59 -5.19 -14.54
C ILE A 164 10.14 -3.80 -14.28
N ASP A 165 10.91 -3.29 -15.24
CA ASP A 165 11.47 -1.94 -15.21
C ASP A 165 11.14 -1.18 -16.50
N GLY A 166 10.08 -0.37 -16.48
CA GLY A 166 9.63 0.43 -17.63
C GLY A 166 10.54 1.63 -17.97
N THR A 167 11.62 1.86 -17.22
CA THR A 167 12.52 3.01 -17.44
C THR A 167 13.48 2.82 -18.60
N THR A 168 13.80 1.57 -18.97
CA THR A 168 14.79 1.26 -20.02
C THR A 168 14.23 0.33 -21.11
N SER A 169 14.84 0.38 -22.30
CA SER A 169 14.44 -0.42 -23.48
C SER A 169 14.77 -1.90 -23.37
N ASN A 170 15.48 -2.29 -22.32
CA ASN A 170 15.95 -3.64 -22.12
C ASN A 170 15.64 -4.04 -20.69
N ASN A 171 14.59 -4.85 -20.52
CA ASN A 171 14.11 -5.32 -19.23
C ASN A 171 15.09 -6.32 -18.61
N ARG A 172 16.18 -5.80 -18.04
CA ARG A 172 17.26 -6.55 -17.39
C ARG A 172 17.63 -5.88 -16.09
N GLU A 173 18.29 -6.65 -15.23
CA GLU A 173 18.74 -6.16 -13.94
C GLU A 173 19.77 -5.03 -14.16
N PRO A 174 19.52 -3.81 -13.65
CA PRO A 174 20.49 -2.75 -13.70
C PRO A 174 21.73 -3.12 -12.87
N ILE A 175 22.91 -2.60 -13.22
CA ILE A 175 24.12 -2.82 -12.41
C ILE A 175 23.95 -2.09 -11.07
N TYR A 176 24.20 -2.79 -9.96
CA TYR A 176 24.12 -2.24 -8.61
C TYR A 176 25.24 -2.74 -7.70
N THR A 177 25.52 -1.97 -6.64
CA THR A 177 26.44 -2.35 -5.55
C THR A 177 25.70 -2.88 -4.33
N MET A 178 24.42 -2.51 -4.18
CA MET A 178 23.55 -2.95 -3.10
C MET A 178 22.10 -2.96 -3.58
N ALA A 179 21.34 -3.96 -3.14
CA ALA A 179 19.91 -4.07 -3.38
C ALA A 179 19.16 -4.27 -2.05
N HIS A 180 17.93 -3.77 -1.99
CA HIS A 180 17.00 -4.02 -0.89
C HIS A 180 15.61 -4.30 -1.43
N ASP A 181 15.07 -5.45 -1.05
CA ASP A 181 13.79 -5.95 -1.54
C ASP A 181 12.73 -5.83 -0.46
N THR A 182 11.58 -5.29 -0.82
CA THR A 182 10.43 -5.18 0.08
C THR A 182 9.20 -5.77 -0.57
N GLU A 183 8.63 -6.78 0.06
CA GLU A 183 7.40 -7.41 -0.41
C GLU A 183 6.22 -6.43 -0.34
N VAL A 184 5.38 -6.45 -1.37
CA VAL A 184 4.13 -5.70 -1.40
C VAL A 184 2.98 -6.65 -1.11
N ASN A 185 2.53 -6.64 0.14
CA ASN A 185 1.34 -7.36 0.58
C ASN A 185 0.19 -6.37 0.76
N LEU A 186 -0.93 -6.60 0.07
CA LEU A 186 -2.16 -5.86 0.36
C LEU A 186 -2.66 -6.26 1.76
N PRO A 187 -3.21 -5.32 2.54
CA PRO A 187 -3.75 -5.65 3.85
C PRO A 187 -4.91 -6.64 3.72
N HIS A 188 -4.86 -7.73 4.47
CA HIS A 188 -5.98 -8.66 4.64
C HIS A 188 -6.73 -8.30 5.92
N TYR A 189 -8.05 -8.10 5.81
CA TYR A 189 -8.91 -7.83 6.96
C TYR A 189 -9.77 -9.07 7.27
N GLY A 190 -9.64 -9.62 8.47
CA GLY A 190 -10.56 -10.63 8.98
C GLY A 190 -11.87 -9.98 9.40
N LEU A 191 -12.94 -10.23 8.65
CA LEU A 191 -14.26 -9.66 8.93
C LEU A 191 -15.09 -10.65 9.78
N ASN A 192 -14.88 -10.63 11.10
CA ASN A 192 -15.72 -11.36 12.06
C ASN A 192 -16.31 -10.42 13.13
N ALA A 193 -16.69 -9.22 12.72
CA ALA A 193 -17.39 -8.32 13.63
C ALA A 193 -18.81 -8.86 13.84
N PRO A 194 -19.21 -9.22 15.08
CA PRO A 194 -20.58 -9.64 15.34
C PRO A 194 -21.53 -8.48 15.03
N THR A 195 -22.63 -8.76 14.34
CA THR A 195 -23.71 -7.78 14.18
C THR A 195 -24.18 -7.36 15.56
N ALA A 196 -24.01 -6.09 15.92
CA ALA A 196 -24.54 -5.56 17.16
C ALA A 196 -26.06 -5.80 17.17
N LYS A 197 -26.55 -6.76 17.97
CA LYS A 197 -27.96 -6.85 18.30
C LYS A 197 -28.34 -5.51 18.91
N GLY A 198 -29.21 -4.78 18.22
CA GLY A 198 -29.55 -3.40 18.54
C GLY A 198 -29.94 -3.25 20.01
N LYS A 199 -29.11 -2.54 20.79
CA LYS A 199 -29.61 -1.87 21.98
C LYS A 199 -30.37 -0.64 21.50
N ARG A 200 -31.69 -0.79 21.30
CA ARG A 200 -32.61 0.35 21.29
C ARG A 200 -32.26 1.18 22.53
N LYS A 201 -31.77 2.40 22.35
CA LYS A 201 -31.74 3.39 23.43
C LYS A 201 -33.19 3.69 23.78
N THR A 202 -33.73 3.02 24.78
CA THR A 202 -34.88 3.55 25.51
C THR A 202 -34.42 4.86 26.12
N ILE A 203 -34.87 5.97 25.54
CA ILE A 203 -34.75 7.29 26.13
C ILE A 203 -35.60 7.24 27.40
N ALA A 204 -34.95 7.04 28.55
CA ALA A 204 -35.61 7.21 29.83
C ALA A 204 -35.88 8.70 30.02
N THR A 205 -37.13 9.10 29.81
CA THR A 205 -37.61 10.44 30.11
C THR A 205 -37.44 10.69 31.61
N LYS A 206 -36.60 11.66 31.99
CA LYS A 206 -36.48 12.08 33.38
C LYS A 206 -37.80 12.71 33.82
N THR A 207 -38.56 12.00 34.64
CA THR A 207 -39.71 12.56 35.38
C THR A 207 -39.18 13.58 36.38
N LYS A 208 -39.75 14.80 36.37
CA LYS A 208 -39.42 15.85 37.35
C LYS A 208 -39.85 15.40 38.75
N THR A 209 -38.90 15.21 39.65
CA THR A 209 -39.14 14.96 41.07
C THR A 209 -39.56 16.26 41.74
N VAL A 210 -40.80 16.31 42.23
CA VAL A 210 -41.29 17.35 43.15
C VAL A 210 -40.84 16.96 44.55
N ALA A 211 -40.15 17.87 45.25
CA ALA A 211 -39.73 17.68 46.63
C ALA A 211 -40.94 17.67 47.58
N LYS A 212 -40.95 16.74 48.55
CA LYS A 212 -41.81 16.83 49.73
C LYS A 212 -41.04 16.38 50.97
N GLU A 213 -41.10 17.21 52.00
CA GLU A 213 -40.38 17.13 53.28
C GLU A 213 -40.57 15.81 54.03
N SER A 214 -39.53 15.40 54.75
CA SER A 214 -39.54 14.25 55.66
C SER A 214 -39.56 14.70 57.13
N ASN A 215 -40.65 14.37 57.82
CA ASN A 215 -40.71 14.31 59.28
C ASN A 215 -40.36 12.89 59.72
N LYS A 216 -39.34 12.73 60.57
CA LYS A 216 -38.96 11.46 61.19
C LYS A 216 -39.80 11.19 62.46
N PRO A 217 -40.00 9.91 62.79
CA PRO A 217 -39.85 9.48 64.17
C PRO A 217 -38.83 8.36 64.34
N LEU A 218 -38.35 8.30 65.57
CA LEU A 218 -37.31 7.48 66.17
C LEU A 218 -37.85 6.08 66.51
N LEU A 219 -37.06 5.00 66.36
CA LEU A 219 -37.21 3.82 67.21
C LEU A 219 -35.90 3.00 67.32
N LEU A 220 -35.68 2.50 68.54
CA LEU A 220 -34.50 1.84 69.09
C LEU A 220 -34.33 0.37 68.66
N GLY A 221 -33.08 -0.05 68.47
CA GLY A 221 -32.43 -1.02 69.38
C GLY A 221 -32.37 -2.51 69.02
N ILE A 222 -31.24 -3.12 69.47
CA ILE A 222 -30.89 -4.55 69.61
C ILE A 222 -30.26 -5.15 68.33
N GLY A 223 -29.00 -5.61 68.26
CA GLY A 223 -28.04 -6.04 69.29
C GLY A 223 -27.81 -7.55 69.20
N ALA A 224 -26.53 -7.96 69.10
CA ALA A 224 -25.99 -9.31 69.36
C ALA A 224 -26.07 -10.34 68.20
N LEU A 225 -25.14 -11.28 67.97
CA LEU A 225 -23.81 -11.63 68.51
C LEU A 225 -23.28 -12.83 67.68
N LEU A 226 -21.95 -13.05 67.72
CA LEU A 226 -21.21 -14.33 67.55
C LEU A 226 -21.17 -14.95 66.14
N GLY A 227 -20.04 -15.46 65.63
CA GLY A 227 -18.74 -15.82 66.21
C GLY A 227 -18.18 -16.99 65.37
N GLY A 228 -16.86 -17.07 65.17
CA GLY A 228 -16.29 -18.20 64.43
C GLY A 228 -14.85 -18.05 63.94
N LEU A 229 -13.93 -18.35 64.86
CA LEU A 229 -12.47 -18.61 64.78
C LEU A 229 -11.74 -18.79 63.42
N PHE A 230 -10.54 -18.20 63.45
CA PHE A 230 -9.33 -18.43 62.66
C PHE A 230 -8.85 -19.90 62.61
N LEU A 231 -8.16 -20.27 61.51
CA LEU A 231 -6.90 -21.01 61.54
C LEU A 231 -6.05 -20.78 60.27
N PHE A 232 -4.74 -20.74 60.48
CA PHE A 232 -3.63 -20.31 59.62
C PHE A 232 -3.22 -21.32 58.54
N GLY A 233 -2.52 -20.83 57.51
CA GLY A 233 -1.71 -21.68 56.61
C GLY A 233 -0.87 -20.89 55.59
N LYS A 234 0.36 -20.55 55.98
CA LYS A 234 1.42 -19.91 55.18
C LYS A 234 1.91 -20.85 54.06
N SER A 235 2.26 -20.32 52.89
CA SER A 235 3.36 -20.85 52.07
C SER A 235 4.18 -19.72 51.48
N ASN A 236 5.49 -19.85 51.66
CA ASN A 236 6.57 -18.91 51.42
C ASN A 236 7.12 -19.02 49.98
N LYS A 237 7.73 -17.93 49.51
CA LYS A 237 9.05 -18.00 48.86
C LYS A 237 10.12 -18.00 49.95
#